data_AF-A0A3G8YJK9-F1
#
_entry.id   AF-A0A3G8YJK9-F1
#
_cell.length_a   1.000
_cell.length_b   1.000
_cell.length_c   1.000
_cell.angle_alpha   90.00
_cell.angle_beta   90.00
_cell.angle_gamma   90.00
#
_symmetry.space_group_name_H-M   'P 1'
#
loop_
_entity.id
_entity.type
_entity.pdbx_description
1 polymer ?
#
loop_
_entity_poly.entity_id
_entity_poly.type
_entity_poly.pdbx_seq_one_letter_code
_entity_poly.pdbx_strand_id
1 'polypeptide(L)'
;MIIDKPRKKSGRPSRDARSIFNSLIWLARTGSQWSQLPRRYSPVSTAHERFSAWVEGGCLRRVWAVILEEYGEELGIDWDGKPHTGGLLIAPLGKGASGAEGATGSNPIDYGKAGCKPTLLMDAKGIPLAVMLCRANRHDS
;
A
#
# COMPACT_ATOMS: atom_id res chain seq x y z
N MET A 1 2.91 -13.26 9.54
CA MET A 1 3.18 -12.87 8.13
C MET A 1 3.80 -14.04 7.34
N ILE A 2 3.20 -15.23 7.41
CA ILE A 2 3.73 -16.42 6.73
C ILE A 2 2.87 -16.65 5.50
N ILE A 3 3.49 -16.62 4.34
CA ILE A 3 2.89 -17.16 3.11
C ILE A 3 3.56 -18.50 2.89
N ASP A 4 2.79 -19.56 3.05
CA ASP A 4 3.26 -20.90 2.74
C ASP A 4 3.20 -21.10 1.22
N LYS A 5 4.27 -20.71 0.55
CA LYS A 5 4.46 -20.99 -0.87
C LYS A 5 5.30 -22.26 -0.97
N PRO A 6 4.71 -23.39 -1.42
CA PRO A 6 5.46 -24.64 -1.52
C PRO A 6 6.67 -24.43 -2.44
N ARG A 7 7.86 -24.81 -1.95
CA ARG A 7 9.11 -24.60 -2.68
C ARG A 7 9.17 -25.60 -3.84
N LYS A 8 9.21 -25.10 -5.09
CA LYS A 8 9.37 -25.94 -6.28
C LYS A 8 10.74 -26.62 -6.41
N LYS A 9 11.79 -26.13 -5.74
CA LYS A 9 13.16 -26.70 -5.72
C LYS A 9 13.86 -26.45 -4.39
N SER A 10 14.81 -27.32 -4.02
CA SER A 10 15.71 -27.19 -2.87
C SER A 10 16.79 -26.11 -3.13
N GLY A 11 16.40 -24.84 -3.05
CA GLY A 11 17.32 -23.69 -3.16
C GLY A 11 17.71 -23.09 -1.79
N ARG A 12 18.55 -22.05 -1.82
CA ARG A 12 18.94 -21.24 -0.65
C ARG A 12 17.71 -20.88 0.20
N PRO A 13 17.71 -21.11 1.52
CA PRO A 13 16.54 -20.86 2.37
C PRO A 13 16.03 -19.43 2.21
N SER A 14 14.71 -19.27 2.34
CA SER A 14 14.09 -17.95 2.27
C SER A 14 14.68 -17.06 3.36
N ARG A 15 14.96 -15.80 3.01
CA ARG A 15 15.43 -14.82 3.98
C ARG A 15 14.35 -14.61 5.06
N ASP A 16 14.82 -14.37 6.27
CA ASP A 16 13.97 -14.04 7.41
C ASP A 16 12.97 -12.93 7.08
N ALA A 17 11.70 -13.15 7.47
CA ALA A 17 10.60 -12.25 7.22
C ALA A 17 10.80 -10.89 7.90
N ARG A 18 11.45 -10.86 9.09
CA ARG A 18 11.73 -9.61 9.81
C ARG A 18 12.73 -8.74 9.04
N SER A 19 13.79 -9.34 8.50
CA SER A 19 14.75 -8.64 7.62
C SER A 19 14.07 -8.04 6.39
N ILE A 20 13.12 -8.75 5.77
CA ILE A 20 12.37 -8.23 4.61
C ILE A 20 11.46 -7.09 5.03
N PHE A 21 10.71 -7.26 6.11
CA PHE A 21 9.79 -6.24 6.62
C PHE A 21 10.53 -4.95 7.01
N ASN A 22 11.72 -5.04 7.63
CA ASN A 22 12.55 -3.88 7.92
C ASN A 22 12.97 -3.12 6.66
N SER A 23 13.14 -3.81 5.53
CA SER A 23 13.46 -3.19 4.24
C SER A 23 12.26 -2.38 3.74
N LEU A 24 11.04 -2.92 3.89
CA LEU A 24 9.80 -2.23 3.54
C LEU A 24 9.51 -1.03 4.44
N ILE A 25 9.76 -1.14 5.74
CA ILE A 25 9.65 0.00 6.67
C ILE A 25 10.58 1.14 6.25
N TRP A 26 11.81 0.81 5.87
CA TRP A 26 12.75 1.84 5.39
C TRP A 26 12.21 2.53 4.13
N LEU A 27 11.76 1.78 3.12
CA LEU A 27 11.17 2.33 1.90
C LEU A 27 9.95 3.21 2.19
N ALA A 28 9.06 2.74 3.07
CA ALA A 28 7.84 3.47 3.44
C ALA A 28 8.15 4.79 4.17
N ARG A 29 9.18 4.80 5.02
CA ARG A 29 9.60 6.01 5.75
C ARG A 29 10.31 7.03 4.88
N THR A 30 11.12 6.59 3.92
CA THR A 30 11.92 7.49 3.09
C THR A 30 11.22 7.89 1.79
N GLY A 31 10.18 7.17 1.36
CA GLY A 31 9.57 7.34 0.04
C GLY A 31 10.54 7.07 -1.11
N SER A 32 11.69 6.45 -0.83
CA SER A 32 12.73 6.20 -1.83
C SER A 32 12.33 5.12 -2.83
N GLN A 33 12.88 5.21 -4.03
CA GLN A 33 12.70 4.17 -5.05
C GLN A 33 13.31 2.83 -4.58
N TRP A 34 12.76 1.72 -5.06
CA TRP A 34 13.27 0.37 -4.76
C TRP A 34 14.77 0.21 -5.05
N SER A 35 15.27 0.85 -6.11
CA SER A 35 16.69 0.83 -6.51
C SER A 35 17.63 1.48 -5.48
N GLN A 36 17.10 2.34 -4.61
CA GLN A 36 17.85 3.08 -3.59
C GLN A 36 17.93 2.32 -2.26
N LEU A 37 17.32 1.13 -2.15
CA LEU A 37 17.36 0.34 -0.93
C LEU A 37 18.82 0.01 -0.54
N PRO A 38 19.30 0.43 0.64
CA PRO A 38 20.68 0.20 1.04
C PRO A 38 21.02 -1.29 1.13
N ARG A 39 22.25 -1.65 0.76
CA ARG A 39 22.74 -3.04 0.73
C ARG A 39 22.68 -3.79 2.07
N ARG A 40 22.56 -3.07 3.20
CA ARG A 40 22.38 -3.67 4.54
C ARG A 40 21.02 -4.34 4.72
N TYR A 41 20.04 -3.99 3.89
CA TYR A 41 18.70 -4.56 3.90
C TYR A 41 18.60 -5.80 2.98
N SER A 42 17.39 -6.33 2.84
CA SER A 42 17.15 -7.45 1.94
C SER A 42 17.39 -7.04 0.48
N PRO A 43 17.84 -7.96 -0.39
CA PRO A 43 17.95 -7.68 -1.81
C PRO A 43 16.63 -7.14 -2.37
N VAL A 44 16.71 -6.14 -3.25
CA VAL A 44 15.54 -5.44 -3.82
C VAL A 44 14.55 -6.42 -4.44
N SER A 45 15.03 -7.37 -5.25
CA SER A 45 14.19 -8.38 -5.88
C SER A 45 13.45 -9.26 -4.87
N THR A 46 14.13 -9.69 -3.81
CA THR A 46 13.54 -10.49 -2.73
C THR A 46 12.50 -9.70 -1.93
N ALA A 47 12.81 -8.44 -1.60
CA ALA A 47 11.89 -7.58 -0.87
C ALA A 47 10.63 -7.29 -1.69
N HIS A 48 10.80 -6.99 -2.98
CA HIS A 48 9.70 -6.74 -3.91
C HIS A 48 8.82 -7.99 -4.12
N GLU A 49 9.42 -9.15 -4.42
CA GLU A 49 8.67 -10.40 -4.60
C GLU A 49 7.84 -10.74 -3.35
N ARG A 50 8.44 -10.62 -2.16
CA ARG A 50 7.74 -10.91 -0.91
C ARG A 50 6.66 -9.88 -0.61
N PHE A 51 6.91 -8.60 -0.89
CA PHE A 51 5.91 -7.55 -0.76
C PHE A 51 4.70 -7.84 -1.66
N SER A 52 4.92 -8.12 -2.94
CA SER A 52 3.85 -8.49 -3.88
C SER A 52 3.04 -9.69 -3.36
N ALA A 53 3.71 -10.73 -2.89
CA ALA A 53 3.05 -11.90 -2.32
C ALA A 53 2.21 -11.54 -1.07
N TRP A 54 2.72 -10.69 -0.17
CA TRP A 54 1.98 -10.23 1.01
C TRP A 54 0.79 -9.35 0.67
N VAL A 55 0.88 -8.53 -0.37
CA VAL A 55 -0.24 -7.74 -0.88
C VAL A 55 -1.30 -8.66 -1.47
N GLU A 56 -0.93 -9.57 -2.37
CA GLU A 56 -1.83 -10.54 -3.00
C GLU A 56 -2.50 -11.46 -1.97
N GLY A 57 -1.74 -11.96 -1.00
CA GLY A 57 -2.26 -12.79 0.10
C GLY A 57 -3.03 -12.02 1.18
N GLY A 58 -3.16 -10.69 1.04
CA GLY A 58 -3.84 -9.82 2.00
C GLY A 58 -3.19 -9.76 3.39
N CYS A 59 -1.92 -10.17 3.53
CA CYS A 59 -1.21 -10.23 4.80
C CYS A 59 -1.08 -8.85 5.44
N LEU A 60 -0.68 -7.84 4.66
CA LEU A 60 -0.51 -6.48 5.18
C LEU A 60 -1.83 -5.87 5.61
N ARG A 61 -2.91 -6.14 4.87
CA ARG A 61 -4.27 -5.70 5.24
C ARG A 61 -4.73 -6.30 6.57
N ARG A 62 -4.48 -7.59 6.80
CA ARG A 62 -4.81 -8.25 8.09
C ARG A 62 -3.98 -7.68 9.24
N VAL A 63 -2.68 -7.49 9.03
CA VAL A 63 -1.80 -6.89 10.05
C VAL A 63 -2.24 -5.46 10.39
N TRP A 64 -2.65 -4.69 9.37
CA TRP A 64 -3.16 -3.35 9.57
C TRP A 64 -4.43 -3.32 10.42
N ALA A 65 -5.37 -4.24 10.18
CA ALA A 65 -6.59 -4.35 10.98
C ALA A 65 -6.28 -4.62 12.46
N VAL A 66 -5.35 -5.54 12.75
CA VAL A 66 -4.92 -5.81 14.14
C VAL A 66 -4.28 -4.58 14.77
N ILE A 67 -3.42 -3.87 14.05
CA ILE A 67 -2.80 -2.63 14.58
C ILE A 67 -3.85 -1.55 14.88
N LEU A 68 -4.86 -1.41 14.02
CA LEU A 68 -5.94 -0.45 14.22
C LEU A 68 -6.85 -0.81 15.40
N GLU A 69 -7.09 -2.11 15.62
CA GLU A 69 -7.86 -2.61 16.75
C GLU A 69 -7.14 -2.26 18.07
N GLU A 70 -5.87 -2.65 18.20
CA GLU A 70 -5.03 -2.33 19.36
C GLU A 70 -4.93 -0.81 19.58
N TYR A 71 -4.75 -0.03 18.51
CA TYR A 71 -4.74 1.44 18.57
C TYR A 71 -6.06 2.01 19.08
N GLY A 72 -7.19 1.46 18.61
CA GLY A 72 -8.53 1.86 19.05
C GLY A 72 -8.79 1.53 20.52
N GLU A 73 -8.26 0.42 21.02
CA GLU A 73 -8.37 0.02 22.42
C GLU A 73 -7.47 0.85 23.34
N GLU A 74 -6.20 1.05 22.97
CA GLU A 74 -5.23 1.74 23.83
C GLU A 74 -5.35 3.27 23.79
N LEU A 75 -5.56 3.85 22.61
CA LEU A 75 -5.45 5.29 22.38
C LEU A 75 -6.74 5.93 21.90
N GLY A 76 -7.73 5.14 21.47
CA GLY A 76 -9.00 5.60 20.91
C GLY A 76 -8.86 6.18 19.50
N ILE A 77 -9.72 5.72 18.58
CA ILE A 77 -9.86 6.32 17.25
C ILE A 77 -10.68 7.60 17.37
N ASP A 78 -10.08 8.71 16.93
CA ASP A 78 -10.78 9.99 16.83
C ASP A 78 -11.48 10.11 15.47
N TRP A 79 -12.80 9.89 15.46
CA TRP A 79 -13.62 9.88 14.26
C TRP A 79 -13.89 11.27 13.67
N ASP A 80 -13.48 12.35 14.35
CA ASP A 80 -13.56 13.73 13.80
C ASP A 80 -12.46 14.00 12.76
N GLY A 81 -11.60 13.01 12.50
CA GLY A 81 -10.62 13.02 11.43
C GLY A 81 -11.25 13.23 10.06
N LYS A 82 -10.67 14.16 9.29
CA LYS A 82 -11.16 14.49 7.95
C LYS A 82 -10.48 13.61 6.91
N PRO A 83 -11.21 13.17 5.86
CA PRO A 83 -10.57 12.51 4.73
C PRO A 83 -9.62 13.48 4.03
N HIS A 84 -8.44 12.99 3.69
CA HIS A 84 -7.44 13.71 2.92
C HIS A 84 -7.32 13.08 1.53
N THR A 85 -7.71 13.82 0.49
CA THR A 85 -7.50 13.39 -0.89
C THR A 85 -6.05 13.68 -1.30
N GLY A 86 -5.32 12.62 -1.66
CA GLY A 86 -3.98 12.73 -2.22
C GLY A 86 -4.01 13.20 -3.67
N GLY A 87 -2.82 13.48 -4.23
CA GLY A 87 -2.68 13.90 -5.63
C GLY A 87 -3.19 12.85 -6.64
N LEU A 88 -3.55 13.29 -7.85
CA LEU A 88 -3.96 12.38 -8.91
C LEU A 88 -2.83 11.39 -9.27
N LEU A 89 -3.18 10.11 -9.29
CA LEU A 89 -2.33 9.05 -9.80
C LEU A 89 -2.75 8.73 -11.24
N ILE A 90 -1.80 8.83 -12.16
CA ILE A 90 -2.00 8.31 -13.53
C ILE A 90 -2.04 6.80 -13.42
N ALA A 91 -3.00 6.16 -14.10
CA ALA A 91 -3.11 4.72 -14.20
C ALA A 91 -2.39 4.27 -15.50
N PRO A 92 -1.09 3.90 -15.45
CA PRO A 92 -0.26 3.75 -16.65
C PRO A 92 -0.71 2.56 -17.50
N LEU A 93 -1.39 1.58 -16.89
CA LEU A 93 -1.91 0.39 -17.54
C LEU A 93 -3.38 0.54 -18.00
N GLY A 94 -3.92 1.77 -18.01
CA GLY A 94 -5.27 2.05 -18.50
C GLY A 94 -6.39 1.85 -17.49
N LYS A 95 -7.64 1.79 -17.97
CA LYS A 95 -8.83 1.62 -17.11
C LYS A 95 -8.79 0.26 -16.43
N GLY A 96 -8.93 0.22 -15.09
CA GLY A 96 -8.89 -1.01 -14.29
C GLY A 96 -7.53 -1.34 -13.69
N ALA A 97 -6.49 -0.58 -14.04
CA ALA A 97 -5.12 -0.78 -13.54
C ALA A 97 -4.95 -0.54 -12.03
N SER A 98 -5.90 0.15 -11.40
CA SER A 98 -5.89 0.44 -9.96
C SER A 98 -6.09 -0.79 -9.07
N GLY A 99 -6.42 -1.95 -9.64
CA GLY A 99 -6.74 -3.18 -8.88
C GLY A 99 -8.05 -3.12 -8.10
N ALA A 100 -8.69 -1.95 -8.06
CA ALA A 100 -10.03 -1.72 -7.53
C ALA A 100 -11.00 -1.47 -8.69
N GLU A 101 -12.06 -2.28 -8.75
CA GLU A 101 -13.08 -2.22 -9.80
C GLU A 101 -13.73 -0.84 -9.83
N GLY A 102 -13.83 -0.25 -11.02
CA GLY A 102 -14.45 1.08 -11.19
C GLY A 102 -13.69 2.25 -10.55
N ALA A 103 -12.48 2.05 -10.02
CA ALA A 103 -11.68 3.11 -9.38
C ALA A 103 -10.84 3.96 -10.36
N THR A 104 -10.84 3.63 -11.65
CA THR A 104 -10.17 4.44 -12.68
C THR A 104 -11.19 5.23 -13.51
N GLY A 105 -10.92 6.50 -13.80
CA GLY A 105 -11.76 7.35 -14.66
C GLY A 105 -10.94 8.33 -15.49
N SER A 106 -11.60 9.04 -16.39
CA SER A 106 -10.94 10.04 -17.25
C SER A 106 -10.40 11.19 -16.39
N ASN A 107 -9.13 11.53 -16.58
CA ASN A 107 -8.47 12.60 -15.86
C ASN A 107 -8.78 13.97 -16.50
N PRO A 108 -9.42 14.91 -15.78
CA PRO A 108 -9.73 16.24 -16.31
C PRO A 108 -8.49 17.11 -16.58
N ILE A 109 -7.35 16.85 -15.93
CA ILE A 109 -6.12 17.66 -16.08
C ILE A 109 -5.09 17.05 -17.06
N ASP A 110 -5.25 15.78 -17.45
CA ASP A 110 -4.30 15.07 -18.32
C ASP A 110 -5.01 14.49 -19.55
N TYR A 111 -5.71 15.36 -20.29
CA TYR A 111 -6.34 15.05 -21.59
C TYR A 111 -7.24 13.79 -21.60
N GLY A 112 -7.92 13.52 -20.48
CA GLY A 112 -8.81 12.35 -20.37
C GLY A 112 -8.09 11.01 -20.18
N LYS A 113 -6.77 10.99 -19.94
CA LYS A 113 -6.04 9.76 -19.61
C LYS A 113 -6.65 9.07 -18.40
N ALA A 114 -6.54 7.74 -18.37
CA ALA A 114 -7.03 6.95 -17.26
C ALA A 114 -6.24 7.29 -15.97
N GLY A 115 -6.95 7.65 -14.91
CA GLY A 115 -6.34 7.94 -13.61
C GLY A 115 -7.26 7.62 -12.43
N CYS A 116 -6.67 7.60 -11.25
CA CYS A 116 -7.37 7.47 -9.98
C CYS A 116 -6.92 8.56 -9.00
N LYS A 117 -7.76 8.84 -8.01
CA LYS A 117 -7.49 9.73 -6.89
C LYS A 117 -7.52 8.89 -5.61
N PRO A 118 -6.38 8.70 -4.94
CA PRO A 118 -6.38 8.08 -3.63
C PRO A 118 -6.95 9.06 -2.60
N THR A 119 -7.98 8.65 -1.89
CA THR A 119 -8.51 9.35 -0.72
C THR A 119 -8.15 8.55 0.52
N LEU A 120 -7.51 9.20 1.47
CA LEU A 120 -7.10 8.60 2.73
C LEU A 120 -8.00 9.09 3.84
N LEU A 121 -8.77 8.18 4.44
CA LEU A 121 -9.48 8.44 5.68
C LEU A 121 -8.47 8.34 6.82
N MET A 122 -8.45 9.34 7.70
CA MET A 122 -7.57 9.41 8.85
C MET A 122 -8.38 9.68 10.11
N ASP A 123 -7.83 9.35 11.27
CA ASP A 123 -8.29 9.91 12.54
C ASP A 123 -7.81 11.36 12.69
N ALA A 124 -8.33 12.09 13.69
CA ALA A 124 -7.93 13.49 13.91
C ALA A 124 -6.46 13.66 14.34
N LYS A 125 -5.80 12.58 14.79
CA LYS A 125 -4.38 12.54 15.16
C LYS A 125 -3.47 12.28 13.95
N GLY A 126 -4.05 12.08 12.76
CA GLY A 126 -3.35 11.83 11.51
C GLY A 126 -2.97 10.36 11.27
N ILE A 127 -3.51 9.43 12.05
CA ILE A 127 -3.36 7.99 11.83
C ILE A 127 -4.28 7.60 10.66
N PRO A 128 -3.74 7.04 9.57
CA PRO A 128 -4.55 6.50 8.50
C PRO A 128 -5.51 5.44 9.04
N LEU A 129 -6.74 5.39 8.54
CA LEU A 129 -7.72 4.34 8.86
C LEU A 129 -7.97 3.48 7.63
N ALA A 130 -8.20 4.12 6.49
CA ALA A 130 -8.47 3.44 5.23
C ALA A 130 -7.99 4.26 4.02
N VAL A 131 -7.60 3.56 2.96
CA VAL A 131 -7.34 4.16 1.64
C VAL A 131 -8.46 3.73 0.69
N MET A 132 -9.09 4.68 0.02
CA MET A 132 -10.02 4.44 -1.08
C MET A 132 -9.43 4.97 -2.37
N LEU A 133 -9.59 4.22 -3.45
CA LEU A 133 -9.25 4.70 -4.79
C LEU A 133 -10.54 5.13 -5.49
N CYS A 134 -10.63 6.41 -5.81
CA CYS A 134 -11.74 7.00 -6.54
C CYS A 134 -11.32 7.27 -7.99
N ARG A 135 -12.30 7.38 -8.89
CA ARG A 135 -12.06 7.79 -10.28
C ARG A 135 -11.48 9.21 -10.32
N ALA A 136 -10.58 9.48 -11.27
CA ALA A 136 -10.00 10.80 -11.43
C ALA A 136 -11.03 11.94 -11.67
N ASN A 137 -12.17 11.67 -12.29
CA ASN A 137 -13.23 12.64 -12.53
C ASN A 137 -14.28 12.72 -11.41
N ARG A 138 -14.16 11.94 -10.33
CA ARG A 138 -15.07 12.05 -9.19
C ARG A 138 -14.84 13.41 -8.53
N HIS A 139 -15.93 14.13 -8.27
CA HIS A 139 -15.94 15.36 -7.47
C HIS A 139 -16.05 14.98 -6.00
N ASP A 140 -15.24 15.63 -5.17
CA ASP A 140 -15.28 15.49 -3.72
C ASP A 140 -16.43 16.41 -3.24
N SER A 141 -17.57 15.80 -2.87
CA SER A 141 -18.76 16.50 -2.37
C SER A 141 -18.78 16.51 -0.85
#